data_AF-A0A7X7BNE5-F1
#
_entry.id   AF-A0A7X7BNE5-F1
#
_cell.length_a   1.000
_cell.length_b   1.000
_cell.length_c   1.000
_cell.angle_alpha   90.00
_cell.angle_beta   90.00
_cell.angle_gamma   90.00
#
_symmetry.space_group_name_H-M   'P 1'
#
loop_
_entity.id
_entity.type
_entity.pdbx_description
1 polymer ?
#
loop_
_entity_poly.entity_id
_entity_poly.type
_entity_poly.pdbx_seq_one_letter_code
_entity_poly.pdbx_strand_id
1 'polypeptide(L)'
;MVVICSKDGFNIYRPGQTATEIASRLDCSLFQAALLEMRGVTSETTDSVINSWLCPDMESMLEQLDLGATNSVAVDIFRSLNEKSDVVVYGDYDVDGITATVLA
;
A
#
# COMPACT_ATOMS: atom_id res chain seq x y z
N MET A 1 23.76 -21.14 -23.48
CA MET A 1 23.50 -19.86 -24.17
C MET A 1 23.39 -18.79 -23.09
N VAL A 2 24.36 -17.89 -22.98
CA VAL A 2 24.33 -16.81 -21.97
C VAL A 2 23.54 -15.66 -22.58
N VAL A 3 22.42 -15.30 -21.96
CA VAL A 3 21.65 -14.11 -22.36
C VAL A 3 22.48 -12.89 -21.97
N ILE A 4 23.04 -12.20 -22.96
CA ILE A 4 23.78 -10.96 -22.74
C ILE A 4 22.77 -9.83 -22.88
N CYS A 5 22.40 -9.22 -21.75
CA CYS A 5 21.59 -8.02 -21.75
C CYS A 5 22.48 -6.83 -22.15
N SER A 6 22.16 -6.15 -23.25
CA SER A 6 22.87 -4.93 -23.62
C SER A 6 22.55 -3.82 -22.62
N LYS A 7 23.48 -2.87 -22.43
CA LYS A 7 23.29 -1.74 -21.52
C LYS A 7 21.99 -0.96 -21.81
N ASP A 8 21.59 -0.93 -23.08
CA ASP A 8 20.39 -0.25 -23.56
C ASP A 8 19.09 -1.02 -23.25
N GLY A 9 19.18 -2.28 -22.81
CA GLY A 9 18.06 -3.08 -22.32
C GLY A 9 17.69 -2.84 -20.86
N PHE A 10 18.47 -2.04 -20.13
CA PHE A 10 18.16 -1.70 -18.74
C PHE A 10 17.29 -0.45 -18.66
N ASN A 11 16.18 -0.55 -17.93
CA ASN A 11 15.42 0.63 -17.49
C ASN A 11 16.20 1.33 -16.37
N ILE A 12 17.19 2.15 -16.75
CA ILE A 12 18.00 2.92 -15.80
C ILE A 12 17.25 4.20 -15.46
N TYR A 13 16.70 4.21 -14.25
CA TYR A 13 16.11 5.42 -13.71
C TYR A 13 17.17 6.50 -13.48
N ARG A 14 16.85 7.72 -13.87
CA ARG A 14 17.68 8.90 -13.62
C ARG A 14 16.88 9.88 -12.78
N PRO A 15 17.34 10.20 -11.55
CA PRO A 15 16.64 11.14 -10.68
C PRO A 15 16.42 12.47 -11.41
N GLY A 16 15.17 12.94 -11.38
CA GLY A 16 14.77 14.18 -11.99
C GLY A 16 15.05 15.40 -11.11
N GLN A 17 14.54 16.55 -11.56
CA GLN A 17 14.53 17.77 -10.76
C GLN A 17 13.66 17.59 -9.50
N THR A 18 12.55 16.84 -9.61
CA THR A 18 11.67 16.53 -8.47
C THR A 18 12.39 15.74 -7.39
N ALA A 19 13.19 14.72 -7.71
CA ALA A 19 14.03 14.05 -6.71
C ALA A 19 15.03 14.99 -6.02
N THR A 20 15.58 15.98 -6.73
CA THR A 20 16.49 16.97 -6.13
C THR A 20 15.75 17.87 -5.14
N GLU A 21 14.55 18.31 -5.50
CA GLU A 21 13.69 19.14 -4.65
C GLU A 21 13.23 18.37 -3.39
N ILE A 22 12.83 17.11 -3.56
CA ILE A 22 12.46 16.22 -2.44
C ILE A 22 13.66 15.98 -1.51
N ALA A 23 14.85 15.73 -2.06
CA ALA A 23 16.07 15.52 -1.27
C ALA A 23 16.39 16.73 -0.38
N SER A 24 16.29 17.94 -0.95
CA SER A 24 16.50 19.18 -0.21
C SER A 24 15.40 19.45 0.82
N ARG A 25 14.15 19.11 0.52
CA ARG A 25 13.01 19.37 1.42
C ARG A 25 13.00 18.45 2.63
N LEU A 26 13.27 17.16 2.42
CA LEU A 26 13.20 16.12 3.45
C LEU A 26 14.56 15.84 4.14
N ASP A 27 15.60 16.61 3.79
CA ASP A 27 16.98 16.40 4.26
C ASP A 27 17.43 14.94 4.11
N CYS A 28 17.21 14.37 2.93
CA CYS A 28 17.52 12.97 2.64
C CYS A 28 18.45 12.82 1.44
N SER A 29 19.03 11.63 1.26
CA SER A 29 19.92 11.38 0.13
C SER A 29 19.14 11.44 -1.20
N LEU A 30 19.83 11.85 -2.28
CA LEU A 30 19.26 11.85 -3.63
C LEU A 30 18.70 10.46 -4.04
N PHE A 31 19.30 9.39 -3.52
CA PHE A 31 18.81 8.04 -3.72
C PHE A 31 17.45 7.80 -3.07
N GLN A 32 17.26 8.20 -1.80
CA GLN A 32 15.97 8.08 -1.11
C GLN A 32 14.89 8.92 -1.80
N ALA A 33 15.23 10.15 -2.20
CA ALA A 33 14.31 11.02 -2.93
C ALA A 33 13.94 10.46 -4.31
N ALA A 34 14.88 9.83 -5.02
CA ALA A 34 14.61 9.14 -6.28
C ALA A 34 13.65 7.95 -6.10
N LEU A 35 13.74 7.20 -5.00
CA LEU A 35 12.78 6.13 -4.71
C LEU A 35 11.37 6.67 -4.46
N LEU A 36 11.25 7.82 -3.79
CA LEU A 36 9.97 8.51 -3.60
C LEU A 36 9.41 9.01 -4.95
N GLU A 37 10.25 9.61 -5.78
CA GLU A 37 9.90 10.07 -7.13
C GLU A 37 9.41 8.89 -8.00
N MET A 38 10.08 7.72 -7.97
CA MET A 38 9.62 6.50 -8.64
C MET A 38 8.25 6.01 -8.15
N ARG A 39 7.94 6.24 -6.88
CA ARG A 39 6.65 5.87 -6.28
C ARG A 39 5.52 6.83 -6.61
N GLY A 40 5.80 7.91 -7.34
CA GLY A 40 4.83 8.92 -7.74
C GLY A 40 4.74 10.10 -6.78
N VAL A 41 5.66 10.22 -5.81
CA VAL A 41 5.76 11.42 -4.97
C VAL A 41 6.26 12.58 -5.83
N THR A 42 5.51 13.68 -5.80
CA THR A 42 5.82 14.90 -6.54
C THR A 42 6.33 15.99 -5.60
N SER A 43 6.91 17.05 -6.17
CA SER A 43 7.30 18.25 -5.43
C SER A 43 6.12 18.92 -4.70
N GLU A 44 4.89 18.69 -5.14
CA GLU A 44 3.67 19.22 -4.51
C GLU A 44 3.11 18.31 -3.41
N THR A 45 3.58 17.05 -3.34
CA THR A 45 3.14 16.10 -2.31
C THR A 45 3.60 16.61 -0.94
N THR A 46 2.66 16.75 0.01
CA THR A 46 2.96 17.22 1.36
C THR A 46 3.77 16.21 2.16
N ASP A 47 4.60 16.71 3.06
CA ASP A 47 5.44 15.87 3.94
C ASP A 47 4.60 14.93 4.81
N SER A 48 3.36 15.30 5.16
CA SER A 48 2.44 14.43 5.89
C SER A 48 2.08 13.17 5.11
N VAL A 49 1.83 13.29 3.80
CA VAL A 49 1.51 12.15 2.91
C VAL A 49 2.72 11.26 2.71
N ILE A 50 3.91 11.85 2.64
CA ILE A 50 5.17 11.10 2.54
C ILE A 50 5.42 10.32 3.84
N ASN A 51 5.21 10.96 4.99
CA ASN A 51 5.37 10.33 6.29
C ASN A 51 4.33 9.24 6.54
N SER A 52 3.06 9.42 6.16
CA SER A 52 2.04 8.37 6.29
C SER A 52 2.37 7.15 5.43
N TRP A 53 3.12 7.32 4.34
CA TRP A 53 3.59 6.19 3.53
C TRP A 53 4.83 5.50 4.12
N LEU A 54 5.81 6.27 4.62
CA LEU A 54 7.04 5.73 5.20
C LEU A 54 6.81 5.07 6.57
N CYS A 55 5.94 5.67 7.37
CA CYS A 55 5.61 5.27 8.72
C CYS A 55 4.09 5.18 8.85
N PRO A 56 3.44 4.21 8.19
CA PRO A 56 2.00 4.09 8.24
C PRO A 56 1.56 3.71 9.65
N ASP A 57 0.51 4.38 10.13
CA ASP A 57 -0.17 4.01 11.35
C ASP A 57 -1.42 3.19 11.03
N MET A 58 -1.66 2.15 11.84
CA MET A 58 -2.73 1.19 11.58
C MET A 58 -4.12 1.85 11.63
N GLU A 59 -4.32 2.84 12.51
CA GLU A 59 -5.60 3.54 12.67
C GLU A 59 -5.96 4.32 11.40
N SER A 60 -5.08 5.19 10.92
CA SER A 60 -5.31 5.95 9.68
C SER A 60 -5.42 5.05 8.46
N MET A 61 -4.69 3.93 8.41
CA MET A 61 -4.84 2.95 7.33
C MET A 61 -6.24 2.32 7.32
N LEU A 62 -6.80 2.00 8.49
CA LEU A 62 -8.14 1.44 8.60
C LEU A 62 -9.23 2.47 8.28
N GLU A 63 -9.03 3.74 8.65
CA GLU A 63 -9.97 4.83 8.30
C GLU A 63 -10.07 5.07 6.79
N GLN A 64 -8.96 4.90 6.07
CA GLN A 64 -8.88 5.08 4.62
C GLN A 64 -9.27 3.82 3.84
N LEU A 65 -9.55 2.70 4.52
CA LEU A 65 -9.84 1.42 3.88
C LEU A 65 -11.24 1.43 3.26
N ASP A 66 -11.29 1.49 1.92
CA ASP A 66 -12.53 1.31 1.17
C ASP A 66 -12.74 -0.18 0.83
N LEU A 67 -13.61 -0.84 1.60
CA LEU A 67 -14.05 -2.22 1.36
C LEU A 67 -15.18 -2.32 0.31
N GLY A 68 -15.54 -1.21 -0.33
CA GLY A 68 -16.54 -1.12 -1.38
C GLY A 68 -17.96 -0.83 -0.87
N ALA A 69 -18.86 -0.59 -1.83
CA ALA A 69 -20.21 -0.09 -1.58
C ALA A 69 -21.09 -1.00 -0.71
N THR A 70 -20.78 -2.29 -0.62
CA THR A 70 -21.55 -3.28 0.15
C THR A 70 -21.08 -3.43 1.59
N ASN A 71 -20.01 -2.74 2.00
CA ASN A 71 -19.43 -2.90 3.33
C ASN A 71 -20.42 -2.56 4.46
N SER A 72 -21.24 -1.51 4.29
CA SER A 72 -22.27 -1.15 5.27
C SER A 72 -23.28 -2.27 5.50
N VAL A 73 -23.71 -2.94 4.43
CA VAL A 73 -24.64 -4.08 4.51
C VAL A 73 -23.99 -5.27 5.22
N ALA A 74 -22.71 -5.55 4.95
CA ALA A 74 -21.96 -6.60 5.63
C ALA A 74 -21.85 -6.33 7.14
N VAL A 75 -21.59 -5.08 7.52
CA VAL A 75 -21.54 -4.64 8.93
C VAL A 75 -22.90 -4.84 9.61
N ASP A 76 -23.99 -4.50 8.94
CA ASP A 76 -25.34 -4.66 9.49
C ASP A 76 -25.70 -6.14 9.69
N ILE A 77 -25.35 -7.00 8.73
CA ILE A 77 -25.51 -8.45 8.85
C ILE A 77 -24.71 -8.96 10.05
N PHE A 78 -23.43 -8.60 10.15
CA PHE A 78 -22.56 -9.04 11.23
C PHE A 78 -23.07 -8.61 12.60
N ARG A 79 -23.52 -7.35 12.73
CA ARG A 79 -24.11 -6.82 13.97
C ARG A 79 -25.46 -7.44 14.33
N SER A 80 -26.17 -8.04 13.38
CA SER A 80 -27.44 -8.71 13.62
C SER A 80 -27.31 -10.16 14.11
N LEU A 81 -26.10 -10.74 14.03
CA LEU A 81 -25.80 -12.08 14.51
C LEU A 81 -26.01 -12.16 16.03
N ASN A 82 -26.53 -13.30 16.49
CA ASN A 82 -26.78 -13.57 17.90
C ASN A 82 -26.44 -15.03 18.24
N GLU A 83 -26.64 -15.42 19.50
CA GLU A 83 -26.30 -16.77 19.99
C GLU A 83 -27.01 -17.93 19.26
N LYS A 84 -28.05 -17.64 18.47
CA LYS A 84 -28.77 -18.65 17.66
C LYS A 84 -28.34 -18.65 16.19
N SER A 85 -27.38 -17.81 15.81
CA SER A 85 -26.89 -17.73 14.45
C SER A 85 -25.77 -18.75 14.23
N ASP A 86 -25.97 -19.65 13.28
CA ASP A 86 -24.89 -20.52 12.78
C ASP A 86 -24.17 -19.83 11.62
N VAL A 87 -22.85 -19.70 11.72
CA VAL A 87 -22.00 -19.02 10.73
C VAL A 87 -20.97 -20.00 10.18
N VAL A 88 -20.81 -20.01 8.87
CA VAL A 88 -19.75 -20.76 8.17
C VAL A 88 -18.95 -19.77 7.34
N VAL A 89 -17.63 -19.78 7.51
CA VAL A 89 -16.71 -18.93 6.76
C VAL A 89 -16.02 -19.79 5.69
N TYR A 90 -16.14 -19.37 4.43
CA TYR A 90 -15.50 -20.03 3.29
C TYR A 90 -14.28 -19.21 2.87
N GLY A 91 -13.09 -19.78 3.03
CA GLY A 91 -11.83 -19.21 2.52
C GLY A 91 -11.36 -19.88 1.24
N ASP A 92 -10.34 -19.28 0.63
CA ASP A 92 -9.52 -19.92 -0.40
C ASP A 92 -8.34 -20.68 0.23
N TYR A 93 -7.67 -21.51 -0.58
CA TYR A 93 -6.61 -22.43 -0.17
C TYR A 93 -5.22 -21.79 -0.11
N ASP A 94 -5.09 -20.50 -0.41
CA ASP A 94 -3.83 -19.79 -0.27
C ASP A 94 -3.63 -19.25 1.16
N VAL A 95 -2.44 -18.73 1.42
CA VAL A 95 -2.07 -18.27 2.76
C VAL A 95 -3.01 -17.16 3.23
N ASP A 96 -3.41 -16.25 2.32
CA ASP A 96 -4.31 -15.15 2.64
C ASP A 96 -5.71 -15.70 3.01
N GLY A 97 -6.29 -16.54 2.17
CA GLY A 97 -7.61 -17.15 2.39
C GLY A 97 -7.70 -18.00 3.67
N ILE A 98 -6.67 -18.79 3.97
CA ILE A 98 -6.61 -19.59 5.20
C ILE A 98 -6.52 -18.67 6.42
N THR A 99 -5.63 -17.66 6.40
CA THR A 99 -5.47 -16.75 7.54
C THR A 99 -6.71 -15.90 7.79
N ALA A 100 -7.36 -15.41 6.73
CA ALA A 100 -8.61 -14.66 6.83
C ALA A 100 -9.74 -15.50 7.43
N THR A 101 -9.85 -16.78 7.04
CA THR A 101 -10.88 -17.70 7.57
C THR A 101 -10.68 -17.99 9.05
N VAL A 102 -9.43 -18.07 9.50
CA VAL A 102 -9.11 -18.30 10.92
C VAL A 102 -9.39 -17.06 11.78
N LEU A 103 -9.27 -15.85 11.20
CA LEU A 103 -9.53 -14.59 11.91
C LEU A 103 -11.01 -14.25 12.07
N ALA A 104 -11.87 -14.79 11.19
CA ALA A 104 -13.32 -14.51 11.14
C ALA A 104 -14.11 -15.25 12.23
#